data_AF-A0A5A9FBT7-F1
#
_entry.id   AF-A0A5A9FBT7-F1
#
_cell.length_a   1.000
_cell.length_b   1.000
_cell.length_c   1.000
_cell.angle_alpha   90.00
_cell.angle_beta   90.00
_cell.angle_gamma   90.00
#
_symmetry.space_group_name_H-M   'P 1'
#
loop_
_entity.id
_entity.type
_entity.pdbx_description
1 polymer ?
#
loop_
_entity_poly.entity_id
_entity_poly.type
_entity_poly.pdbx_seq_one_letter_code
_entity_poly.pdbx_strand_id
1 'polypeptide(L)'
;MSIIKFKLGGRKSKDGAAGKDTRNPCIGLCRFGGQGACLGCHRTKAEVKGWKRLSDAAKAAINERIRQGMQAVSATAADGKPSRKRLRKLDRKIGKLEAKLAALRAERDTMAGPG
;
A
#
# COMPACT_ATOMS: atom_id res chain seq x y z
N MET A 1 -12.96 6.82 43.09
CA MET A 1 -13.04 5.88 41.95
C MET A 1 -11.89 6.13 41.00
N SER A 2 -11.04 5.13 40.76
CA SER A 2 -9.84 5.25 39.90
C SER A 2 -10.22 5.39 38.43
N ILE A 3 -9.92 6.56 37.87
CA ILE A 3 -10.00 6.88 36.44
C ILE A 3 -8.83 6.21 35.71
N ILE A 4 -9.12 5.18 34.94
CA ILE A 4 -8.14 4.46 34.12
C ILE A 4 -7.73 5.38 32.96
N LYS A 5 -6.54 5.96 33.06
CA LYS A 5 -5.95 6.82 32.02
C LYS A 5 -5.49 5.93 30.85
N PHE A 6 -6.32 5.80 29.82
CA PHE A 6 -5.95 5.14 28.56
C PHE A 6 -4.77 5.87 27.91
N LYS A 7 -3.60 5.23 27.94
CA LYS A 7 -2.38 5.73 27.30
C LYS A 7 -2.45 5.40 25.81
N LEU A 8 -2.97 6.34 25.03
CA LEU A 8 -2.89 6.30 23.56
C LEU A 8 -1.42 6.39 23.13
N GLY A 9 -0.81 5.23 22.87
CA GLY A 9 0.50 5.09 22.25
C GLY A 9 0.42 5.48 20.77
N GLY A 10 0.56 6.78 20.48
CA GLY A 10 0.63 7.32 19.13
C GLY A 10 1.90 6.85 18.40
N ARG A 11 1.71 6.14 17.29
CA ARG A 11 2.74 5.70 16.34
C ARG A 11 3.56 6.90 15.86
N LYS A 12 4.87 6.87 16.08
CA LYS A 12 5.82 7.82 15.47
C LYS A 12 5.99 7.46 13.99
N SER A 13 5.24 8.13 13.09
CA SER A 13 5.60 8.20 11.67
C SER A 13 6.91 8.98 11.55
N LYS A 14 8.00 8.27 11.29
CA LYS A 14 9.31 8.85 11.02
C LYS A 14 9.43 9.07 9.51
N ASP A 15 8.71 10.05 9.01
CA ASP A 15 8.92 10.59 7.67
C ASP A 15 9.91 11.76 7.78
N GLY A 16 11.05 11.63 7.08
CA GLY A 16 12.01 12.72 6.92
C GLY A 16 13.39 12.47 7.53
N ALA A 17 14.26 11.81 6.77
CA ALA A 17 15.70 12.05 6.83
C ALA A 17 16.32 11.69 5.46
N ALA A 18 16.70 12.72 4.71
CA ALA A 18 17.54 12.59 3.54
C ALA A 18 18.92 12.06 3.96
N GLY A 19 19.18 10.80 3.65
CA GLY A 19 20.44 10.13 3.98
C GLY A 19 20.29 8.64 3.80
N LYS A 20 20.71 8.14 2.62
CA LYS A 20 20.85 6.72 2.24
C LYS A 20 19.70 5.82 2.73
N ASP A 21 18.70 5.61 1.88
CA ASP A 21 17.57 4.74 2.21
C ASP A 21 18.01 3.29 2.30
N THR A 22 18.41 2.85 3.49
CA THR A 22 18.83 1.46 3.80
C THR A 22 17.73 0.65 4.45
N ARG A 23 16.52 1.23 4.58
CA ARG A 23 15.38 0.56 5.20
C ARG A 23 14.96 -0.64 4.38
N ASN A 24 14.50 -1.68 5.07
CA ASN A 24 14.01 -2.88 4.41
C ASN A 24 12.65 -2.58 3.74
N PRO A 25 12.53 -2.65 2.40
CA PRO A 25 11.29 -2.32 1.69
C PRO A 25 10.25 -3.46 1.73
N CYS A 26 10.35 -4.37 2.70
CA CYS A 26 9.51 -5.56 2.76
C CYS A 26 8.13 -5.25 3.36
N ILE A 27 7.07 -5.57 2.61
CA ILE A 27 5.67 -5.46 3.07
C ILE A 27 5.12 -6.76 3.69
N GLY A 28 5.98 -7.75 3.94
CA GLY A 28 5.58 -9.05 4.52
C GLY A 28 4.87 -10.00 3.55
N LEU A 29 4.59 -9.58 2.32
CA LEU A 29 3.98 -10.42 1.29
C LEU A 29 5.01 -10.82 0.23
N CYS A 30 5.48 -12.06 0.30
CA CYS A 30 6.46 -12.61 -0.64
C CYS A 30 5.75 -13.42 -1.73
N ARG A 31 5.67 -12.86 -2.94
CA ARG A 31 5.13 -13.56 -4.12
C ARG A 31 5.98 -13.21 -5.31
N PHE A 32 6.50 -14.18 -6.05
CA PHE A 32 7.36 -13.94 -7.21
C PHE A 32 6.57 -14.09 -8.50
N GLY A 33 6.70 -13.12 -9.41
CA GLY A 33 6.17 -13.22 -10.77
C GLY A 33 7.16 -13.93 -11.70
N GLY A 34 6.78 -14.11 -12.98
CA GLY A 34 7.63 -14.77 -13.99
C GLY A 34 8.99 -14.09 -14.24
N GLN A 35 9.14 -12.83 -13.84
CA GLN A 35 10.39 -12.05 -13.97
C GLN A 35 11.36 -12.24 -12.78
N GLY A 36 11.05 -13.12 -11.82
CA GLY A 36 11.94 -13.44 -10.69
C GLY A 36 12.04 -12.37 -9.58
N ALA A 37 11.30 -11.27 -9.72
CA ALA A 37 11.15 -10.24 -8.68
C ALA A 37 9.88 -10.48 -7.83
N CYS A 38 9.96 -10.07 -6.56
CA CYS A 38 8.85 -10.10 -5.63
C CYS A 38 7.80 -9.03 -5.99
N LEU A 39 6.52 -9.41 -6.10
CA LEU A 39 5.40 -8.51 -6.40
C LEU A 39 5.10 -7.51 -5.27
N GLY A 40 5.59 -7.77 -4.05
CA GLY A 40 5.39 -6.89 -2.91
C GLY A 40 6.50 -5.88 -2.71
N CYS A 41 7.76 -6.33 -2.68
CA CYS A 41 8.93 -5.48 -2.42
C CYS A 41 9.86 -5.28 -3.61
N HIS A 42 9.53 -5.85 -4.79
CA HIS A 42 10.26 -5.72 -6.05
C HIS A 42 11.75 -6.15 -6.02
N ARG A 43 12.18 -6.81 -4.93
CA ARG A 43 13.49 -7.47 -4.82
C ARG A 43 13.47 -8.87 -5.43
N THR A 44 14.62 -9.29 -5.93
CA THR A 44 14.86 -10.66 -6.37
C THR A 44 15.02 -11.60 -5.17
N LYS A 45 14.87 -12.91 -5.40
CA LYS A 45 15.04 -13.94 -4.36
C LYS A 45 16.44 -13.90 -3.72
N ALA A 46 17.47 -13.60 -4.51
CA ALA A 46 18.85 -13.46 -4.04
C ALA A 46 19.02 -12.26 -3.09
N GLU A 47 18.48 -11.10 -3.46
CA GLU A 47 18.54 -9.87 -2.64
C GLU A 47 17.76 -10.02 -1.33
N VAL A 48 16.62 -10.72 -1.34
CA VAL A 48 15.84 -11.01 -0.13
C VAL A 48 16.64 -11.90 0.83
N LYS A 49 17.26 -12.97 0.34
CA LYS A 49 18.07 -13.90 1.15
C LYS A 49 19.36 -13.23 1.68
N GLY A 50 19.94 -12.33 0.89
CA GLY A 50 21.20 -11.65 1.21
C GLY A 50 21.08 -10.37 2.03
N TRP A 51 19.87 -9.82 2.24
CA TRP A 51 19.68 -8.45 2.72
C TRP A 51 20.46 -8.05 3.98
N LYS A 52 20.52 -8.94 4.98
CA LYS A 52 21.25 -8.68 6.24
C LYS A 52 22.77 -8.56 6.04
N ARG A 53 23.31 -9.17 4.98
CA ARG A 53 24.75 -9.24 4.67
C ARG A 53 25.18 -8.15 3.67
N LEU A 54 24.24 -7.37 3.14
CA LEU A 54 24.53 -6.30 2.20
C LEU A 54 25.08 -5.07 2.92
N SER A 55 26.02 -4.37 2.27
CA SER A 55 26.48 -3.06 2.72
C SER A 55 25.37 -2.03 2.59
N ASP A 56 25.47 -0.95 3.35
CA ASP A 56 24.49 0.14 3.30
C ASP A 56 24.46 0.82 1.92
N ALA A 57 25.58 0.87 1.21
CA ALA A 57 25.63 1.31 -0.18
C ALA A 57 24.84 0.38 -1.11
N ALA A 58 24.98 -0.94 -0.95
CA ALA A 58 24.23 -1.92 -1.74
C ALA A 58 22.72 -1.87 -1.45
N LYS A 59 22.34 -1.71 -0.18
CA LYS A 59 20.92 -1.53 0.21
C LYS A 59 20.32 -0.27 -0.41
N ALA A 60 21.05 0.84 -0.35
CA ALA A 60 20.62 2.10 -0.96
C ALA A 60 20.46 1.97 -2.48
N ALA A 61 21.40 1.33 -3.17
CA ALA A 61 21.32 1.09 -4.61
C ALA A 61 20.11 0.21 -4.99
N ILE A 62 19.83 -0.85 -4.22
CA ILE A 62 18.66 -1.70 -4.43
C ILE A 62 17.35 -0.93 -4.24
N ASN A 63 17.27 -0.12 -3.18
CA ASN A 63 16.09 0.68 -2.90
C ASN A 63 15.85 1.76 -3.97
N GLU A 64 16.92 2.36 -4.48
CA GLU A 64 16.84 3.32 -5.58
C GLU A 64 16.38 2.63 -6.88
N ARG A 65 16.92 1.46 -7.22
CA ARG A 65 16.45 0.65 -8.36
C ARG A 65 14.97 0.31 -8.26
N ILE A 66 14.51 -0.07 -7.06
CA ILE A 66 13.09 -0.36 -6.81
C ILE A 66 12.24 0.89 -7.03
N ARG A 67 12.67 2.04 -6.50
CA ARG A 67 11.96 3.32 -6.66
C ARG A 67 11.84 3.70 -8.14
N GLN A 68 12.91 3.58 -8.91
CA GLN A 68 12.93 3.88 -10.35
C GLN A 68 12.03 2.91 -11.14
N GLY A 69 12.09 1.61 -10.81
CA GLY A 69 11.22 0.60 -11.40
C GLY A 69 9.73 0.87 -11.14
N MET A 70 9.37 1.28 -9.92
CA MET A 70 7.98 1.66 -9.59
C MET A 70 7.50 2.88 -10.37
N GLN A 71 8.37 3.88 -10.55
CA GLN A 71 8.05 5.07 -11.36
C GLN A 71 7.86 4.70 -12.83
N ALA A 72 8.72 3.86 -13.40
CA ALA A 72 8.60 3.40 -14.78
C ALA A 72 7.31 2.57 -15.02
N VAL A 73 6.92 1.71 -14.08
CA VAL A 73 5.66 0.96 -14.15
C VAL A 73 4.45 1.91 -14.06
N SER A 74 4.50 2.93 -13.21
CA SER A 74 3.43 3.92 -13.14
C SER A 74 3.33 4.80 -14.39
N ALA A 75 4.45 5.08 -15.06
CA ALA A 75 4.49 5.85 -16.31
C ALA A 75 3.93 5.04 -17.49
N THR A 76 4.30 3.76 -17.60
CA THR A 76 3.82 2.86 -18.66
C THR A 76 2.38 2.37 -18.45
N ALA A 77 1.84 2.45 -17.23
CA ALA A 77 0.42 2.24 -16.96
C ALA A 77 -0.49 3.35 -17.55
N ALA A 78 0.08 4.51 -17.90
CA ALA A 78 -0.68 5.64 -18.44
C ALA A 78 -1.06 5.47 -19.92
N ASP A 79 -0.46 4.52 -20.64
CA ASP A 79 -0.66 4.36 -22.10
C ASP A 79 -1.94 3.58 -22.46
N GLY A 80 -2.59 2.94 -21.48
CA GLY A 80 -3.86 2.26 -21.67
C GLY A 80 -5.04 3.18 -21.37
N LYS A 81 -5.33 4.20 -22.18
CA LYS A 81 -6.47 5.10 -21.92
C LYS A 81 -7.77 4.27 -21.87
N PRO A 82 -8.43 4.14 -20.69
CA PRO A 82 -9.66 3.37 -20.62
C PRO A 82 -10.73 4.08 -21.43
N SER A 83 -11.55 3.32 -22.14
CA SER A 83 -12.74 3.83 -22.83
C SER A 83 -13.52 4.74 -21.87
N ARG A 84 -13.65 6.04 -22.19
CA ARG A 84 -14.42 7.01 -21.39
C ARG A 84 -15.81 6.48 -21.05
N LYS A 85 -16.40 5.67 -21.95
CA LYS A 85 -17.68 5.00 -21.72
C LYS A 85 -17.61 3.94 -20.62
N ARG A 86 -16.53 3.15 -20.53
CA ARG A 86 -16.34 2.16 -19.46
C ARG A 86 -16.15 2.84 -18.11
N LEU A 87 -15.38 3.92 -18.03
CA LEU A 87 -15.18 4.70 -16.81
C LEU A 87 -16.52 5.21 -16.26
N ARG A 88 -17.30 5.92 -17.09
CA ARG A 88 -18.63 6.41 -16.69
C ARG A 88 -19.58 5.30 -16.23
N LYS A 89 -19.50 4.10 -16.82
CA LYS A 89 -20.30 2.95 -16.38
C LYS A 89 -19.87 2.46 -15.00
N LEU A 90 -18.57 2.45 -14.71
CA LEU A 90 -18.06 2.10 -13.38
C LEU A 90 -18.49 3.14 -12.34
N ASP A 91 -18.37 4.43 -12.64
CA ASP A 91 -18.77 5.51 -11.71
C ASP A 91 -20.25 5.40 -11.31
N ARG A 92 -21.13 5.12 -12.27
CA ARG A 92 -22.55 4.88 -11.97
C ARG A 92 -22.76 3.65 -11.08
N LYS A 93 -21.98 2.58 -11.26
CA LYS A 93 -22.08 1.39 -10.41
C LYS A 93 -21.59 1.68 -9.00
N ILE A 94 -20.49 2.42 -8.87
CA ILE A 94 -19.96 2.87 -7.57
C ILE A 94 -21.03 3.65 -6.82
N GLY A 95 -21.63 4.68 -7.45
CA GLY A 95 -22.68 5.46 -6.80
C GLY A 95 -23.90 4.63 -6.37
N LYS A 96 -24.31 3.63 -7.15
CA LYS A 96 -25.39 2.70 -6.75
C LYS A 96 -25.01 1.86 -5.53
N LEU A 97 -23.77 1.38 -5.47
CA LEU A 97 -23.27 0.59 -4.34
C LEU A 97 -23.14 1.45 -3.08
N GLU A 98 -22.69 2.69 -3.22
CA GLU A 98 -22.60 3.65 -2.12
C GLU A 98 -23.98 3.98 -1.54
N ALA A 99 -24.97 4.23 -2.40
CA ALA A 99 -26.35 4.44 -1.96
C ALA A 99 -26.92 3.21 -1.23
N LYS A 100 -26.66 2.00 -1.77
CA LYS A 100 -27.07 0.76 -1.11
C LYS A 100 -26.38 0.58 0.25
N LEU A 101 -25.10 0.86 0.33
CA LEU A 101 -24.34 0.79 1.58
C LEU A 101 -24.86 1.79 2.61
N ALA A 102 -25.24 3.01 2.18
CA ALA A 102 -25.85 4.00 3.05
C ALA A 102 -27.20 3.52 3.61
N ALA A 103 -28.05 2.93 2.76
CA ALA A 103 -29.33 2.36 3.20
C ALA A 103 -29.13 1.24 4.24
N LEU A 104 -28.22 0.30 3.98
CA LEU A 104 -27.91 -0.79 4.91
C LEU A 104 -27.35 -0.27 6.26
N ARG A 105 -26.57 0.81 6.23
CA ARG A 105 -26.07 1.46 7.45
C ARG A 105 -27.22 2.08 8.24
N ALA A 106 -28.15 2.78 7.59
CA ALA A 106 -29.32 3.36 8.25
C ALA A 106 -30.24 2.28 8.85
N GLU A 107 -30.43 1.17 8.15
CA GLU A 107 -31.18 0.01 8.66
C GLU A 107 -30.50 -0.58 9.90
N ARG A 108 -29.18 -0.80 9.84
CA ARG A 108 -28.39 -1.25 11.00
C ARG A 108 -28.53 -0.29 12.18
N ASP A 109 -28.43 1.01 11.95
CA ASP A 109 -28.50 2.02 13.02
C ASP A 109 -29.90 2.05 13.65
N THR A 110 -30.95 1.83 12.84
CA THR A 110 -32.32 1.64 13.33
C THR A 110 -32.43 0.39 14.19
N MET A 111 -31.84 -0.73 13.76
CA MET A 111 -31.86 -2.00 14.49
C MET A 111 -31.01 -1.98 15.76
N ALA A 112 -29.89 -1.24 15.78
CA ALA A 112 -29.00 -1.15 16.93
C ALA A 112 -29.64 -0.37 18.10
N GLY A 113 -30.67 0.45 17.82
CA GLY A 113 -31.30 1.34 18.79
C GLY A 113 -30.33 2.41 19.34
N PRO A 114 -30.83 3.40 20.09
CA PRO A 114 -29.95 4.20 20.94
C PRO A 114 -29.44 3.29 22.05
N GLY A 115 -28.15 2.95 22.00
CA GLY A 115 -27.46 2.24 23.09
C GLY A 115 -27.43 3.05 24.38
#